data_AF-A0A191UGL9-F1
#
_entry.id   AF-A0A191UGL9-F1
#
_cell.length_a   1.000
_cell.length_b   1.000
_cell.length_c   1.000
_cell.angle_alpha   90.00
_cell.angle_beta   90.00
_cell.angle_gamma   90.00
#
_symmetry.space_group_name_H-M   'P 1'
#
loop_
_entity.id
_entity.type
_entity.pdbx_description
1 polymer ?
#
loop_
_entity_poly.entity_id
_entity_poly.type
_entity_poly.pdbx_seq_one_letter_code
_entity_poly.pdbx_strand_id
1 'polypeptide(L)'
;MALQTLHTITVDDLVFTNPALHAEYVILVTKLIDKLRELSKQNSSIATSSGLTEKYDTNSNEAYLDLILSNERDSFSARIYIHQLKYFLVEVNGIGKLANTAEDVLNIADEGLSKIF
;
A
#
# COMPACT_ATOMS: atom_id res chain seq x y z
N MET A 1 -10.50 -10.41 -11.66
CA MET A 1 -9.50 -11.40 -12.09
C MET A 1 -8.44 -10.78 -12.99
N ALA A 2 -8.76 -10.15 -14.12
CA ALA A 2 -7.77 -9.55 -15.03
C ALA A 2 -6.85 -8.47 -14.39
N LEU A 3 -7.39 -7.59 -13.54
CA LEU A 3 -6.61 -6.51 -12.92
C LEU A 3 -5.58 -7.01 -11.89
N GLN A 4 -5.89 -8.09 -11.18
CA GLN A 4 -4.94 -8.70 -10.25
C GLN A 4 -3.79 -9.36 -11.04
N THR A 5 -4.09 -9.98 -12.19
CA THR A 5 -3.07 -10.50 -13.09
C THR A 5 -2.12 -9.41 -13.60
N LEU A 6 -2.63 -8.22 -13.95
CA LEU A 6 -1.79 -7.08 -14.37
C LEU A 6 -0.90 -6.56 -13.24
N HIS A 7 -1.42 -6.53 -12.01
CA HIS A 7 -0.61 -6.21 -10.83
C HIS A 7 0.52 -7.23 -10.66
N THR A 8 0.23 -8.54 -10.69
CA THR A 8 1.24 -9.59 -10.58
C THR A 8 2.31 -9.49 -11.68
N ILE A 9 1.91 -9.29 -12.94
CA ILE A 9 2.86 -9.11 -14.05
C ILE A 9 3.79 -7.91 -13.80
N THR A 10 3.23 -6.79 -13.33
CA THR A 10 4.02 -5.58 -13.04
C THR A 10 5.05 -5.83 -11.93
N VAL A 11 4.66 -6.57 -10.88
CA VAL A 11 5.57 -6.93 -9.78
C VAL A 11 6.63 -7.92 -10.26
N ASP A 12 6.26 -8.94 -11.04
CA ASP A 12 7.20 -9.91 -11.59
C ASP A 12 8.22 -9.24 -12.52
N ASP A 13 7.79 -8.25 -13.32
CA ASP A 13 8.67 -7.45 -14.17
C ASP A 13 9.68 -6.60 -13.36
N LEU A 14 9.36 -6.23 -12.11
CA LEU A 14 10.32 -5.53 -11.25
C LEU A 14 11.51 -6.40 -10.88
N VAL A 15 11.34 -7.72 -10.78
CA VAL A 15 12.44 -8.65 -10.47
C VAL A 15 13.59 -8.48 -11.47
N PHE A 16 13.25 -8.19 -12.74
CA PHE A 16 14.23 -8.03 -13.81
C PHE A 16 14.62 -6.56 -14.04
N THR A 17 13.68 -5.63 -13.91
CA THR A 17 13.89 -4.21 -14.26
C THR A 17 14.41 -3.35 -13.11
N ASN A 18 14.02 -3.67 -11.87
CA ASN A 18 14.53 -3.01 -10.65
C ASN A 18 14.41 -3.96 -9.44
N PRO A 19 15.38 -4.87 -9.26
CA PRO A 19 15.36 -5.85 -8.18
C PRO A 19 15.34 -5.23 -6.78
N ALA A 20 15.91 -4.03 -6.62
CA ALA A 20 15.90 -3.31 -5.35
C ALA A 20 14.48 -2.85 -4.97
N LEU A 21 13.75 -2.27 -5.92
CA LEU A 21 12.36 -1.87 -5.68
C LEU A 21 11.45 -3.09 -5.46
N HIS A 22 11.70 -4.20 -6.15
CA HIS A 22 10.99 -5.45 -5.88
C HIS A 22 11.23 -5.95 -4.45
N ALA A 23 12.47 -5.93 -3.96
CA ALA A 23 12.78 -6.32 -2.59
C ALA A 23 12.06 -5.42 -1.58
N GLU A 24 12.08 -4.10 -1.79
CA GLU A 24 11.33 -3.16 -0.97
C GLU A 24 9.82 -3.41 -1.04
N TYR A 25 9.27 -3.77 -2.20
CA TYR A 25 7.85 -4.10 -2.34
C TYR A 25 7.47 -5.32 -1.49
N VAL A 26 8.26 -6.40 -1.54
CA VAL A 26 8.01 -7.61 -0.73
C VAL A 26 8.09 -7.30 0.77
N ILE A 27 9.08 -6.49 1.18
CA ILE A 27 9.21 -6.03 2.56
C ILE A 27 7.99 -5.18 2.96
N LEU A 28 7.56 -4.27 2.09
CA LEU A 28 6.42 -3.41 2.32
C LEU A 28 5.14 -4.21 2.55
N VAL A 29 4.82 -5.16 1.66
CA VAL A 29 3.62 -6.02 1.80
C VAL A 29 3.65 -6.74 3.15
N THR A 30 4.80 -7.31 3.52
CA THR A 30 4.96 -8.01 4.80
C THR A 30 4.71 -7.08 5.99
N LYS A 31 5.37 -5.91 6.01
CA LYS A 31 5.22 -4.92 7.08
C LYS A 31 3.78 -4.38 7.19
N LEU A 32 3.10 -4.15 6.07
CA LEU A 32 1.70 -3.72 6.04
C LEU A 32 0.76 -4.77 6.62
N ILE A 33 0.97 -6.04 6.28
CA ILE A 33 0.19 -7.16 6.85
C ILE A 33 0.41 -7.26 8.35
N ASP A 34 1.66 -7.17 8.81
CA ASP A 34 1.96 -7.23 10.24
C ASP A 34 1.35 -6.06 11.01
N LYS A 35 1.35 -4.87 10.41
CA LYS A 35 0.69 -3.70 10.97
C LYS A 35 -0.83 -3.82 11.05
N LEU A 36 -1.47 -4.36 10.01
CA LEU A 36 -2.90 -4.67 10.04
C LEU A 36 -3.22 -5.66 11.17
N ARG A 37 -2.38 -6.69 11.34
CA ARG A 37 -2.53 -7.64 12.44
C ARG A 37 -2.35 -6.98 13.80
N GLU A 38 -1.37 -6.10 13.96
CA GLU A 38 -1.16 -5.37 15.21
C GLU A 38 -2.35 -4.46 15.54
N LEU A 39 -2.82 -3.66 14.58
CA LEU A 39 -3.99 -2.80 14.74
C LEU A 39 -5.25 -3.61 15.08
N SER A 40 -5.44 -4.77 14.44
CA SER A 40 -6.58 -5.65 14.73
C SER A 40 -6.54 -6.24 16.15
N LYS A 41 -5.34 -6.48 16.71
CA LYS A 41 -5.17 -6.95 18.10
C LYS A 41 -5.42 -5.84 19.11
N GLN A 42 -5.02 -4.60 18.79
CA GLN A 42 -5.19 -3.45 19.67
C GLN A 42 -6.64 -2.93 19.67
N ASN A 43 -7.35 -3.06 18.55
CA ASN A 43 -8.71 -2.55 18.40
C ASN A 43 -9.54 -3.51 17.55
N SER A 44 -10.38 -4.33 18.19
CA SER A 44 -11.24 -5.31 17.51
C SER A 44 -12.22 -4.66 16.53
N SER A 45 -12.62 -3.41 16.77
CA SER A 45 -13.48 -2.64 15.86
C SER A 45 -12.77 -2.16 14.58
N ILE A 46 -11.43 -2.08 14.56
CA ILE A 46 -10.67 -1.76 13.33
C ILE A 46 -10.59 -3.00 12.42
N ALA A 47 -10.66 -4.20 12.98
CA ALA A 47 -10.44 -5.44 12.25
C ALA A 47 -11.52 -5.77 11.21
N THR A 48 -12.75 -5.28 11.37
CA THR A 48 -13.91 -5.78 10.60
C THR A 48 -13.99 -5.23 9.17
N SER A 49 -13.42 -4.05 8.92
CA SER A 49 -13.47 -3.36 7.63
C SER A 49 -12.11 -2.85 7.14
N SER A 50 -11.03 -3.42 7.70
CA SER A 50 -9.65 -3.15 7.29
C SER A 50 -9.13 -4.21 6.33
N GLY A 51 -8.32 -3.81 5.36
CA GLY A 51 -7.75 -4.74 4.38
C GLY A 51 -6.63 -4.13 3.55
N LEU A 52 -5.80 -5.02 3.00
CA LEU A 52 -4.80 -4.72 2.00
C LEU A 52 -5.18 -5.47 0.73
N THR A 53 -5.38 -4.74 -0.37
CA THR A 53 -5.75 -5.34 -1.66
C THR A 53 -4.77 -4.91 -2.74
N GLU A 54 -4.27 -5.87 -3.50
CA GLU A 54 -3.48 -5.63 -4.71
C GLU A 54 -4.40 -5.24 -5.87
N LYS A 55 -4.13 -4.12 -6.53
CA LYS A 55 -4.96 -3.56 -7.61
C LYS A 55 -4.10 -2.99 -8.73
N TYR A 56 -4.73 -2.73 -9.87
CA TYR A 56 -4.07 -2.14 -11.02
C TYR A 56 -4.92 -0.98 -11.54
N ASP A 57 -4.30 0.19 -11.73
CA ASP A 57 -4.94 1.37 -12.29
C ASP A 57 -4.76 1.35 -13.81
N THR A 58 -5.86 1.21 -14.55
CA THR A 58 -5.83 1.17 -16.02
C THR A 58 -5.66 2.55 -16.65
N ASN A 59 -5.84 3.63 -15.91
CA ASN A 59 -5.65 4.99 -16.43
C ASN A 59 -4.17 5.37 -16.41
N SER A 60 -3.48 5.06 -15.30
CA SER A 60 -2.03 5.31 -15.18
C SER A 60 -1.18 4.12 -15.60
N ASN A 61 -1.76 2.93 -15.83
CA ASN A 61 -1.06 1.68 -16.09
C ASN A 61 -0.09 1.30 -14.97
N GLU A 62 -0.52 1.44 -13.72
CA GLU A 62 0.31 1.21 -12.54
C GLU A 62 -0.31 0.19 -11.58
N ALA A 63 0.54 -0.68 -11.05
CA ALA A 63 0.21 -1.56 -9.95
C ALA A 63 0.19 -0.76 -8.65
N TYR A 64 -0.80 -0.99 -7.79
CA TYR A 64 -0.85 -0.36 -6.48
C TYR A 64 -1.44 -1.27 -5.41
N LEU A 65 -1.00 -1.03 -4.17
CA LEU A 65 -1.61 -1.58 -2.97
C LEU A 65 -2.66 -0.61 -2.45
N ASP A 66 -3.87 -1.10 -2.23
CA ASP A 66 -4.96 -0.37 -1.61
C ASP A 66 -5.07 -0.78 -0.15
N LEU A 67 -4.62 0.10 0.74
CA LEU A 67 -4.71 -0.06 2.19
C LEU A 67 -5.93 0.70 2.68
N ILE A 68 -6.89 -0.03 3.24
CA ILE A 68 -8.08 0.54 3.86
C ILE A 68 -8.05 0.15 5.34
N LEU A 69 -8.20 1.14 6.21
CA LEU A 69 -8.34 0.98 7.64
C LEU A 69 -9.61 1.70 8.05
N SER A 70 -10.56 1.04 8.70
CA SER A 70 -11.77 1.72 9.17
C SER A 70 -12.25 1.17 10.49
N ASN A 71 -12.83 2.05 11.31
CA ASN A 71 -13.57 1.70 12.52
C ASN A 71 -15.03 2.17 12.38
N GLU A 72 -15.80 2.16 13.47
CA GLU A 72 -17.21 2.59 13.47
C GLU A 72 -17.44 4.07 13.16
N ARG A 73 -16.40 4.92 13.16
CA ARG A 73 -16.51 6.39 13.02
C ARG A 73 -15.67 6.96 11.88
N ASP A 74 -14.51 6.39 11.62
CA ASP A 74 -13.44 6.95 10.82
C ASP A 74 -12.90 5.92 9.82
N SER A 75 -12.52 6.40 8.63
CA SER A 75 -11.92 5.61 7.59
C SER A 75 -10.65 6.27 7.08
N PHE A 76 -9.57 5.51 7.06
CA PHE A 76 -8.30 5.82 6.42
C PHE A 76 -8.16 4.99 5.14
N SER A 77 -7.73 5.64 4.06
CA SER A 77 -7.37 4.98 2.81
C SER A 77 -6.04 5.53 2.31
N ALA A 78 -5.14 4.61 1.97
CA ALA A 78 -3.89 4.91 1.30
C ALA A 78 -3.71 4.02 0.09
N ARG A 79 -3.31 4.62 -1.03
CA ARG A 79 -2.92 3.89 -2.24
C ARG A 79 -1.43 3.99 -2.42
N ILE A 80 -0.76 2.87 -2.54
CA ILE A 80 0.70 2.81 -2.69
C ILE A 80 0.99 2.26 -4.08
N TYR A 81 1.32 3.14 -5.00
CA TYR A 81 1.64 2.81 -6.38
C TYR A 81 3.09 2.39 -6.53
N ILE A 82 3.31 1.40 -7.39
CA ILE A 82 4.60 1.12 -8.02
C ILE A 82 4.66 2.02 -9.26
N HIS A 83 5.24 3.21 -9.08
CA HIS A 83 5.24 4.22 -10.13
C HIS A 83 6.12 3.79 -11.32
N GLN A 84 5.73 4.16 -12.54
CA GLN A 84 6.46 3.77 -13.77
C GLN A 84 7.93 4.20 -13.76
N LEU A 85 8.24 5.30 -13.08
CA LEU A 85 9.60 5.82 -12.86
C LEU A 85 10.38 5.09 -11.76
N LYS A 86 9.92 3.90 -11.34
CA LYS A 86 10.63 2.97 -10.45
C LYS A 86 10.84 3.50 -9.03
N TYR A 87 9.79 4.07 -8.44
CA TYR A 87 9.71 4.44 -7.01
C TYR A 87 8.29 4.17 -6.48
N PHE A 88 8.08 4.27 -5.16
CA PHE A 88 6.73 4.21 -4.59
C PHE A 88 6.07 5.59 -4.55
N LEU A 89 4.82 5.67 -4.97
CA LEU A 89 3.99 6.86 -4.78
C LEU A 89 2.89 6.51 -3.79
N VAL A 90 2.90 7.17 -2.63
CA VAL A 90 1.91 6.96 -1.57
C VAL A 90 0.90 8.09 -1.62
N GLU A 91 -0.32 7.78 -2.04
CA GLU A 91 -1.46 8.69 -1.97
C GLU A 91 -2.23 8.43 -0.69
N VAL A 92 -2.23 9.42 0.22
CA VAL A 92 -3.08 9.42 1.40
C VAL A 92 -4.10 10.53 1.26
N ASN A 93 -5.39 10.21 1.27
CA ASN A 93 -6.48 11.19 1.14
C ASN A 93 -6.32 12.14 -0.07
N GLY A 94 -5.77 11.64 -1.18
CA GLY A 94 -5.54 12.41 -2.41
C GLY A 94 -4.25 13.25 -2.45
N ILE A 95 -3.39 13.15 -1.44
CA ILE A 95 -2.06 13.78 -1.45
C ILE A 95 -1.01 12.70 -1.73
N GLY A 96 -0.39 12.77 -2.90
CA GLY A 96 0.72 11.90 -3.31
C GLY A 96 2.06 12.35 -2.72
N LYS A 97 2.76 11.44 -2.04
CA LYS A 97 4.13 11.61 -1.58
C LYS A 97 5.02 10.53 -2.17
N LEU A 98 6.22 10.93 -2.60
CA LEU A 98 7.24 10.01 -3.10
C LEU A 98 7.91 9.27 -1.94
N ALA A 99 8.12 7.96 -2.11
CA ALA A 99 8.83 7.09 -1.19
C ALA A 99 9.76 6.16 -1.97
N ASN A 100 10.96 5.91 -1.44
CA ASN A 100 11.94 5.04 -2.10
C ASN A 100 12.11 3.70 -1.36
N THR A 101 11.71 3.64 -0.09
CA THR A 101 11.82 2.45 0.75
C THR A 101 10.48 2.07 1.35
N ALA A 102 10.34 0.81 1.75
CA ALA A 102 9.18 0.33 2.49
C ALA A 102 8.98 1.11 3.80
N GLU A 103 10.07 1.56 4.42
CA GLU A 103 10.02 2.35 5.65
C GLU A 103 9.49 3.76 5.42
N ASP A 104 9.90 4.43 4.34
CA ASP A 104 9.35 5.73 3.95
C ASP A 104 7.83 5.63 3.70
N VAL A 105 7.40 4.58 3.01
CA VAL A 105 5.97 4.32 2.75
C VAL A 105 5.20 4.18 4.06
N LEU A 106 5.73 3.40 5.01
CA LEU A 106 5.09 3.18 6.29
C LEU A 106 5.02 4.46 7.13
N ASN A 107 6.09 5.26 7.14
CA ASN A 107 6.13 6.55 7.84
C ASN A 107 5.07 7.50 7.27
N ILE A 108 4.94 7.59 5.94
CA ILE A 108 3.91 8.40 5.29
C ILE A 108 2.50 7.90 5.66
N ALA A 109 2.29 6.58 5.63
CA ALA A 109 1.01 5.99 6.01
C ALA A 109 0.70 6.24 7.50
N ASP A 110 1.68 6.17 8.40
CA ASP A 110 1.52 6.46 9.83
C ASP A 110 1.20 7.91 10.12
N GLU A 111 1.89 8.84 9.46
CA GLU A 111 1.56 10.26 9.56
C GLU A 111 0.12 10.53 9.12
N GLY A 112 -0.36 9.81 8.10
CA GLY A 112 -1.73 9.88 7.64
C GLY A 112 -2.72 9.26 8.64
N LEU A 113 -2.37 8.11 9.21
CA LEU A 113 -3.20 7.38 10.15
C LEU A 113 -3.38 8.14 11.46
N SER A 114 -2.29 8.70 12.00
CA SER A 114 -2.26 9.47 13.26
C SER A 114 -3.03 10.81 13.18
N LYS A 115 -3.42 11.24 11.98
CA LYS A 115 -4.30 12.41 11.79
C LYS A 115 -5.78 12.05 11.86
N ILE A 116 -6.11 10.77 11.78
CA ILE A 116 -7.47 10.25 11.75
C ILE A 116 -7.80 9.53 13.08
N PHE A 117 -6.84 8.78 13.63
CA PHE A 117 -6.94 8.06 14.91
C PHE A 117 -5.98 8.66 15.94
#